data_AF-X6G884-F1
#
_entry.id   AF-X6G884-F1
#
_cell.length_a   1.000
_cell.length_b   1.000
_cell.length_c   1.000
_cell.angle_alpha   90.00
_cell.angle_beta   90.00
_cell.angle_gamma   90.00
#
_symmetry.space_group_name_H-M   'P 1'
#
loop_
_entity.id
_entity.type
_entity.pdbx_description
1 polymer ?
#
loop_
_entity_poly.entity_id
_entity_poly.type
_entity_poly.pdbx_seq_one_letter_code
_entity_poly.pdbx_strand_id
1 'polypeptide(L)'
;MDQPKKDVIRATDAEAIRLAATLIRSARFGALAVIEPSTGAPLASRVGVATDIDGTPLILVSALSAHTGAILAEPRCSLLVGEPGKGDPLAHPRITLVCRAQPLERGSSAHARAERRYLNRNPKAKLYAELGDFSIFRLEPERASLNGGFGKAYLLDRADLITEGPIVDELAASEQSALDHMNADHLDAIAVYAHHFARVEGDGWTMTGFDADGMDLASGDTVCRIYFPQPLKTARDLRPVLVDMAKAGRAPATQG
;
A
#
# COMPACT_ATOMS: atom_id res chain seq x y z
N MET A 1 -9.23 38.04 26.61
CA MET A 1 -9.41 37.77 25.17
C MET A 1 -8.94 36.35 24.95
N ASP A 2 -9.89 35.43 24.79
CA ASP A 2 -9.61 34.03 24.49
C ASP A 2 -9.23 33.98 23.00
N GLN A 3 -7.95 33.78 22.70
CA GLN A 3 -7.53 33.61 21.30
C GLN A 3 -8.10 32.27 20.81
N PRO A 4 -8.82 32.23 19.67
CA PRO A 4 -9.31 30.97 19.14
C PRO A 4 -8.12 30.03 18.94
N LYS A 5 -8.16 28.89 19.65
CA LYS A 5 -7.10 27.88 19.63
C LYS A 5 -6.88 27.47 18.18
N LYS A 6 -5.74 27.85 17.61
CA LYS A 6 -5.40 27.54 16.22
C LYS A 6 -5.39 26.02 16.09
N ASP A 7 -6.31 25.47 15.31
CA ASP A 7 -6.34 24.03 15.11
C ASP A 7 -5.05 23.61 14.41
N VAL A 8 -4.31 22.72 15.05
CA VAL A 8 -3.02 22.21 14.55
C VAL A 8 -3.29 21.13 13.48
N ILE A 9 -4.49 20.56 13.48
CA ILE A 9 -4.95 19.61 12.48
C ILE A 9 -5.51 20.38 11.28
N ARG A 10 -5.03 20.03 10.08
CA ARG A 10 -5.52 20.56 8.82
C ARG A 10 -6.73 19.76 8.35
N ALA A 11 -7.61 20.40 7.58
CA ALA A 11 -8.65 19.70 6.86
C ALA A 11 -8.03 18.69 5.88
N THR A 12 -8.58 17.48 5.84
CA THR A 12 -8.15 16.43 4.92
C THR A 12 -8.62 16.77 3.52
N ASP A 13 -7.66 16.94 2.61
CA ASP A 13 -7.88 17.27 1.21
C ASP A 13 -7.38 16.14 0.29
N ALA A 14 -7.61 16.29 -1.02
CA ALA A 14 -7.22 15.28 -2.00
C ALA A 14 -5.70 15.04 -2.07
N GLU A 15 -4.87 16.04 -1.73
CA GLU A 15 -3.42 15.88 -1.67
C GLU A 15 -3.00 15.04 -0.46
N ALA A 16 -3.62 15.27 0.71
CA ALA A 16 -3.41 14.48 1.90
C ALA A 16 -3.85 13.01 1.70
N ILE A 17 -5.01 12.79 1.09
CA ILE A 17 -5.52 11.44 0.75
C ILE A 17 -4.54 10.74 -0.19
N ARG A 18 -4.09 11.42 -1.26
CA ARG A 18 -3.11 10.87 -2.20
C ARG A 18 -1.77 10.56 -1.52
N LEU A 19 -1.29 11.41 -0.62
CA LEU A 19 -0.06 11.17 0.13
C LEU A 19 -0.21 9.96 1.07
N ALA A 20 -1.33 9.84 1.77
CA ALA A 20 -1.65 8.68 2.61
C ALA A 20 -1.65 7.39 1.78
N ALA A 21 -2.40 7.36 0.67
CA ALA A 21 -2.46 6.22 -0.22
C ALA A 21 -1.07 5.87 -0.78
N THR A 22 -0.26 6.87 -1.17
CA THR A 22 1.11 6.64 -1.64
C THR A 22 1.95 5.94 -0.57
N LEU A 23 1.96 6.45 0.67
CA LEU A 23 2.73 5.87 1.78
C LEU A 23 2.33 4.42 2.06
N ILE A 24 1.03 4.12 2.02
CA ILE A 24 0.49 2.78 2.28
C ILE A 24 0.84 1.83 1.13
N ARG A 25 0.55 2.22 -0.12
CA ARG A 25 0.81 1.41 -1.32
C ARG A 25 2.29 1.16 -1.57
N SER A 26 3.14 2.14 -1.22
CA SER A 26 4.59 2.00 -1.37
C SER A 26 5.25 1.25 -0.21
N ALA A 27 4.57 1.01 0.91
CA ALA A 27 5.18 0.35 2.06
C ALA A 27 5.62 -1.08 1.72
N ARG A 28 6.87 -1.42 2.07
CA ARG A 28 7.41 -2.80 2.02
C ARG A 28 7.42 -3.45 3.41
N PHE A 29 7.47 -2.62 4.43
CA PHE A 29 7.42 -3.00 5.82
C PHE A 29 6.84 -1.84 6.64
N GLY A 30 6.50 -2.12 7.90
CA GLY A 30 6.05 -1.11 8.84
C GLY A 30 6.27 -1.57 10.28
N ALA A 31 6.03 -0.66 11.22
CA ALA A 31 6.00 -0.99 12.64
C ALA A 31 4.56 -1.30 13.05
N LEU A 32 4.28 -2.56 13.35
CA LEU A 32 3.02 -3.03 13.91
C LEU A 32 3.06 -2.89 15.43
N ALA A 33 2.14 -2.11 15.99
CA ALA A 33 1.89 -2.05 17.42
C ALA A 33 0.62 -2.83 17.78
N VAL A 34 0.73 -3.71 18.77
CA VAL A 34 -0.32 -4.61 19.25
C VAL A 34 -0.43 -4.51 20.76
N ILE A 35 -1.51 -5.02 21.34
CA ILE A 35 -1.70 -5.05 22.79
C ILE A 35 -1.37 -6.46 23.29
N GLU A 36 -0.38 -6.58 24.18
CA GLU A 36 -0.04 -7.85 24.80
C GLU A 36 -1.16 -8.27 25.78
N PRO A 37 -1.84 -9.42 25.57
CA PRO A 37 -3.05 -9.74 26.33
C PRO A 37 -2.80 -9.98 27.83
N SER A 38 -1.64 -10.50 28.20
CA SER A 38 -1.30 -10.85 29.59
C SER A 38 -1.01 -9.63 30.46
N THR A 39 -0.44 -8.58 29.88
CA THR A 39 0.04 -7.39 30.63
C THR A 39 -0.71 -6.12 30.26
N GLY A 40 -1.39 -6.09 29.12
CA GLY A 40 -1.96 -4.88 28.51
C GLY A 40 -0.90 -3.94 27.92
N ALA A 41 0.38 -4.31 27.91
CA ALA A 41 1.45 -3.47 27.40
C ALA A 41 1.40 -3.37 25.86
N PRO A 42 1.72 -2.20 25.28
CA PRO A 42 1.90 -2.11 23.84
C PRO A 42 3.20 -2.81 23.42
N LEU A 43 3.10 -3.70 22.44
CA LEU A 43 4.23 -4.38 21.81
C LEU A 43 4.40 -3.85 20.38
N ALA A 44 5.59 -3.36 20.04
CA ALA A 44 5.94 -2.93 18.69
C ALA A 44 6.87 -3.94 18.02
N SER A 45 6.58 -4.30 16.78
CA SER A 45 7.42 -5.21 15.98
C SER A 45 7.41 -4.83 14.50
N ARG A 46 8.46 -5.21 13.76
CA ARG A 46 8.52 -4.98 12.32
C ARG A 46 7.77 -6.10 11.60
N VAL A 47 6.95 -5.74 10.62
CA VAL A 47 6.24 -6.67 9.74
C VAL A 47 6.50 -6.31 8.28
N GLY A 48 6.51 -7.32 7.40
CA GLY A 48 6.42 -7.10 5.96
C GLY A 48 5.02 -6.62 5.59
N VAL A 49 4.93 -5.74 4.59
CA VAL A 49 3.67 -5.11 4.19
C VAL A 49 3.49 -5.25 2.68
N ALA A 50 2.25 -5.53 2.30
CA ALA A 50 1.69 -5.30 0.97
C ALA A 50 0.29 -4.69 1.13
N THR A 51 -0.46 -4.52 0.05
CA THR A 51 -1.86 -4.09 0.11
C THR A 51 -2.74 -4.99 -0.74
N ASP A 52 -3.99 -5.20 -0.32
CA ASP A 52 -5.04 -5.75 -1.18
C ASP A 52 -5.51 -4.68 -2.20
N ILE A 53 -6.42 -5.03 -3.11
CA ILE A 53 -6.85 -4.14 -4.21
C ILE A 53 -7.49 -2.86 -3.69
N ASP A 54 -8.28 -2.96 -2.63
CA ASP A 54 -8.99 -1.83 -2.00
C ASP A 54 -8.08 -0.88 -1.20
N GLY A 55 -6.82 -1.23 -0.96
CA GLY A 55 -5.88 -0.42 -0.17
C GLY A 55 -5.60 -0.96 1.21
N THR A 56 -6.32 -1.99 1.64
CA THR A 56 -6.13 -2.58 2.97
C THR A 56 -4.74 -3.19 3.10
N PRO A 57 -3.95 -2.80 4.12
CA PRO A 57 -2.65 -3.41 4.35
C PRO A 57 -2.76 -4.91 4.64
N LEU A 58 -1.85 -5.67 4.05
CA LEU A 58 -1.68 -7.11 4.22
C LEU A 58 -0.37 -7.37 4.95
N ILE A 59 -0.42 -8.24 5.96
CA ILE A 59 0.76 -8.79 6.62
C ILE A 59 0.74 -10.32 6.56
N LEU A 60 1.91 -10.93 6.44
CA LEU A 60 2.10 -12.38 6.49
C LEU A 60 2.99 -12.70 7.70
N VAL A 61 2.43 -13.37 8.70
CA VAL A 61 3.07 -13.54 10.02
C VAL A 61 3.04 -15.00 10.48
N SER A 62 4.10 -15.45 11.15
CA SER A 62 4.17 -16.78 11.77
C SER A 62 3.38 -16.81 13.07
N ALA A 63 2.71 -17.93 13.35
CA ALA A 63 2.06 -18.22 14.63
C ALA A 63 3.02 -18.17 15.82
N LEU A 64 4.33 -18.31 15.60
CA LEU A 64 5.37 -18.24 16.63
C LEU A 64 5.74 -16.80 17.01
N SER A 65 5.32 -15.80 16.24
CA SER A 65 5.65 -14.40 16.52
C SER A 65 4.79 -13.86 17.67
N ALA A 66 5.41 -13.11 18.59
CA ALA A 66 4.71 -12.50 19.73
C ALA A 66 3.52 -11.63 19.29
N HIS A 67 3.64 -10.90 18.17
CA HIS A 67 2.53 -10.11 17.65
C HIS A 67 1.34 -10.94 17.15
N THR A 68 1.55 -12.18 16.70
CA THR A 68 0.48 -13.01 16.13
C THR A 68 -0.46 -13.50 17.21
N GLY A 69 0.09 -14.01 18.32
CA GLY A 69 -0.72 -14.37 19.49
C GLY A 69 -1.47 -13.16 20.06
N ALA A 70 -0.84 -11.99 20.09
CA ALA A 70 -1.45 -10.75 20.56
C ALA A 70 -2.65 -10.32 19.69
N ILE A 71 -2.49 -10.22 18.36
CA ILE A 71 -3.58 -9.80 17.46
C ILE A 71 -4.73 -10.80 17.37
N LEU A 72 -4.47 -12.09 17.61
CA LEU A 72 -5.53 -13.09 17.67
C LEU A 72 -6.42 -12.94 18.91
N ALA A 73 -5.82 -12.54 20.04
CA ALA A 73 -6.54 -12.33 21.30
C ALA A 73 -7.18 -10.94 21.39
N GLU A 74 -6.50 -9.91 20.87
CA GLU A 74 -6.96 -8.53 20.82
C GLU A 74 -6.69 -7.96 19.41
N PRO A 75 -7.71 -7.90 18.53
CA PRO A 75 -7.50 -7.55 17.14
C PRO A 75 -7.18 -6.07 16.90
N ARG A 76 -7.35 -5.18 17.91
CA ARG A 76 -6.98 -3.77 17.76
C ARG A 76 -5.47 -3.63 17.68
N CYS A 77 -5.00 -3.02 16.60
CA CYS A 77 -3.59 -2.76 16.36
C CYS A 77 -3.40 -1.42 15.65
N SER A 78 -2.14 -1.00 15.49
CA SER A 78 -1.81 0.10 14.59
C SER A 78 -0.60 -0.24 13.74
N LEU A 79 -0.57 0.32 12.53
CA LEU A 79 0.55 0.16 11.60
C LEU A 79 1.11 1.55 11.27
N LEU A 80 2.39 1.77 11.61
CA LEU A 80 3.14 2.93 11.17
C LEU A 80 3.94 2.60 9.90
N VAL A 81 3.73 3.39 8.85
CA VAL A 81 4.52 3.37 7.62
C VAL A 81 4.97 4.79 7.22
N GLY A 82 6.00 4.86 6.40
CA GLY A 82 6.70 6.09 6.05
C GLY A 82 8.12 6.04 6.62
N GLU A 83 9.09 6.03 5.73
CA GLU A 83 10.51 5.92 6.08
C GLU A 83 11.18 7.31 6.02
N PRO A 84 12.08 7.63 6.95
CA PRO A 84 12.86 8.84 6.86
C PRO A 84 13.92 8.71 5.76
N GLY A 85 14.11 9.79 4.98
CA GLY A 85 15.27 9.96 4.11
C GLY A 85 16.43 10.70 4.81
N LYS A 86 17.33 11.26 4.01
CA LYS A 86 18.41 12.13 4.51
C LYS A 86 17.84 13.38 5.20
N GLY A 87 18.49 13.85 6.26
CA GLY A 87 18.12 15.05 7.01
C GLY A 87 17.35 14.74 8.29
N ASP A 88 16.50 15.68 8.74
CA ASP A 88 15.68 15.49 9.93
C ASP A 88 14.59 14.43 9.68
N PRO A 89 14.54 13.32 10.45
CA PRO A 89 13.54 12.27 10.26
C PRO A 89 12.09 12.77 10.43
N LEU A 90 11.86 13.83 11.21
CA LEU A 90 10.53 14.40 11.44
C LEU A 90 10.05 15.31 10.30
N ALA A 91 10.90 15.57 9.30
CA ALA A 91 10.51 16.27 8.08
C ALA A 91 9.82 15.35 7.06
N HIS A 92 10.03 14.02 7.14
CA HIS A 92 9.58 13.06 6.14
C HIS A 92 8.15 12.57 6.39
N PRO A 93 7.30 12.41 5.37
CA PRO A 93 5.93 11.95 5.56
C PRO A 93 5.81 10.56 6.20
N ARG A 94 4.81 10.39 7.08
CA ARG A 94 4.50 9.15 7.77
C ARG A 94 3.03 9.09 8.14
N ILE A 95 2.47 7.89 8.19
CA ILE A 95 1.08 7.65 8.53
C ILE A 95 0.96 6.50 9.53
N THR A 96 0.18 6.71 10.58
CA THR A 96 -0.23 5.66 11.51
C THR A 96 -1.68 5.30 11.23
N LEU A 97 -1.89 4.07 10.80
CA LEU A 97 -3.21 3.48 10.64
C LEU A 97 -3.66 2.86 11.97
N VAL A 98 -4.88 3.12 12.39
CA VAL A 98 -5.53 2.41 13.49
C VAL A 98 -6.43 1.36 12.86
N CYS A 99 -6.17 0.09 13.14
CA CYS A 99 -6.75 -1.02 12.42
C CYS A 99 -7.33 -2.09 13.35
N ARG A 100 -8.14 -2.96 12.77
CA ARG A 100 -8.43 -4.29 13.29
C ARG A 100 -7.76 -5.35 12.43
N ALA A 101 -6.97 -6.21 13.05
CA ALA A 101 -6.40 -7.37 12.37
C ALA A 101 -7.48 -8.43 12.14
N GLN A 102 -7.64 -8.85 10.89
CA GLN A 102 -8.56 -9.91 10.48
C GLN A 102 -7.77 -11.01 9.77
N PRO A 103 -7.68 -12.23 10.34
CA PRO A 103 -7.06 -13.35 9.66
C PRO A 103 -7.88 -13.76 8.44
N LEU A 104 -7.20 -14.12 7.36
CA LEU A 104 -7.84 -14.71 6.19
C LEU A 104 -7.81 -16.23 6.29
N GLU A 105 -8.98 -16.85 6.12
CA GLU A 105 -9.11 -18.30 6.09
C GLU A 105 -8.33 -18.88 4.90
N ARG A 106 -7.36 -19.76 5.19
CA ARG A 106 -6.55 -20.43 4.18
C ARG A 106 -7.44 -21.22 3.22
N GLY A 107 -7.22 -21.04 1.91
CA GLY A 107 -8.02 -21.67 0.86
C GLY A 107 -9.26 -20.88 0.43
N SER A 108 -9.65 -19.83 1.15
CA SER A 108 -10.68 -18.89 0.68
C SER A 108 -10.20 -18.10 -0.54
N SER A 109 -11.14 -17.60 -1.34
CA SER A 109 -10.84 -16.72 -2.49
C SER A 109 -10.13 -15.42 -2.05
N ALA A 110 -10.52 -14.87 -0.90
CA ALA A 110 -9.87 -13.70 -0.31
C ALA A 110 -8.40 -14.00 0.08
N HIS A 111 -8.13 -15.14 0.71
CA HIS A 111 -6.77 -15.57 1.03
C HIS A 111 -5.93 -15.74 -0.23
N ALA A 112 -6.41 -16.46 -1.24
CA ALA A 112 -5.67 -16.70 -2.48
C ALA A 112 -5.30 -15.38 -3.19
N ARG A 113 -6.22 -14.41 -3.24
CA ARG A 113 -5.95 -13.08 -3.78
C ARG A 113 -4.91 -12.32 -2.97
N ALA A 114 -5.07 -12.30 -1.65
CA ALA A 114 -4.17 -11.59 -0.75
C ALA A 114 -2.75 -12.18 -0.76
N GLU A 115 -2.63 -13.51 -0.77
CA GLU A 115 -1.35 -14.23 -0.88
C GLU A 115 -0.62 -13.88 -2.17
N ARG A 116 -1.31 -13.99 -3.30
CA ARG A 116 -0.79 -13.59 -4.60
C ARG A 116 -0.27 -12.15 -4.60
N ARG A 117 -1.05 -11.19 -4.12
CA ARG A 117 -0.62 -9.78 -4.04
C ARG A 117 0.55 -9.58 -3.09
N TYR A 118 0.52 -10.24 -1.94
CA TYR A 118 1.62 -10.17 -0.98
C TYR A 118 2.93 -10.70 -1.59
N LEU A 119 2.88 -11.82 -2.31
CA LEU A 119 4.03 -12.43 -2.96
C LEU A 119 4.53 -11.65 -4.19
N ASN A 120 3.64 -11.02 -4.96
CA ASN A 120 4.04 -10.11 -6.05
C ASN A 120 4.86 -8.94 -5.52
N ARG A 121 4.51 -8.44 -4.32
CA ARG A 121 5.22 -7.35 -3.66
C ARG A 121 6.48 -7.83 -2.93
N ASN A 122 6.42 -9.00 -2.32
CA ASN A 122 7.46 -9.55 -1.46
C ASN A 122 7.88 -10.95 -1.96
N PRO A 123 8.59 -11.08 -3.09
CA PRO A 123 8.86 -12.37 -3.72
C PRO A 123 9.68 -13.32 -2.85
N LYS A 124 10.54 -12.80 -1.97
CA LYS A 124 11.31 -13.59 -1.00
C LYS A 124 10.42 -14.28 0.05
N ALA A 125 9.19 -13.81 0.24
CA ALA A 125 8.24 -14.41 1.18
C ALA A 125 7.75 -15.80 0.75
N LYS A 126 7.93 -16.19 -0.51
CA LYS A 126 7.66 -17.57 -0.99
C LYS A 126 8.38 -18.63 -0.16
N LEU A 127 9.54 -18.29 0.42
CA LEU A 127 10.31 -19.20 1.27
C LEU A 127 9.58 -19.59 2.57
N TYR A 128 8.58 -18.83 2.99
CA TYR A 128 7.86 -19.08 4.25
C TYR A 128 6.33 -18.97 4.15
N ALA A 129 5.74 -18.41 3.10
CA ALA A 129 4.29 -18.25 2.95
C ALA A 129 3.52 -19.58 2.96
N GLU A 130 4.12 -20.63 2.41
CA GLU A 130 3.54 -21.97 2.32
C GLU A 130 3.72 -22.79 3.61
N LEU A 131 4.51 -22.29 4.58
CA LEU A 131 4.64 -22.95 5.87
C LEU A 131 3.32 -22.85 6.62
N GLY A 132 2.87 -23.98 7.18
CA GLY A 132 1.54 -24.09 7.78
C GLY A 132 1.30 -23.20 9.00
N ASP A 133 2.36 -22.68 9.61
CA ASP A 133 2.28 -21.75 10.75
C ASP A 133 2.19 -20.28 10.32
N PHE A 134 2.36 -19.95 9.03
CA PHE A 134 2.18 -18.58 8.55
C PHE A 134 0.72 -18.30 8.18
N SER A 135 0.26 -17.10 8.47
CA SER A 135 -1.10 -16.65 8.19
C SER A 135 -1.09 -15.23 7.64
N ILE A 136 -1.97 -14.96 6.68
CA ILE A 136 -2.20 -13.62 6.14
C ILE A 136 -3.29 -12.94 6.95
N PHE A 137 -3.02 -11.71 7.36
CA PHE A 137 -4.00 -10.83 7.98
C PHE A 137 -4.24 -9.62 7.09
N ARG A 138 -5.51 -9.23 6.96
CA ARG A 138 -5.92 -7.90 6.54
C ARG A 138 -5.95 -7.00 7.78
N LEU A 139 -5.31 -5.83 7.69
CA LEU A 139 -5.36 -4.83 8.75
C LEU A 139 -6.43 -3.79 8.38
N GLU A 140 -7.68 -4.10 8.69
CA GLU A 140 -8.84 -3.28 8.34
C GLU A 140 -8.73 -1.89 8.99
N PRO A 141 -8.46 -0.81 8.22
CA PRO A 141 -8.27 0.51 8.79
C PRO A 141 -9.61 1.11 9.23
N GLU A 142 -9.63 1.67 10.45
CA GLU A 142 -10.76 2.41 10.99
C GLU A 142 -10.56 3.93 10.81
N ARG A 143 -9.31 4.39 10.92
CA ARG A 143 -8.88 5.79 10.76
C ARG A 143 -7.36 5.85 10.62
N ALA A 144 -6.83 7.01 10.24
CA ALA A 144 -5.40 7.25 10.24
C ALA A 144 -5.01 8.65 10.73
N SER A 145 -3.78 8.75 11.21
CA SER A 145 -3.10 10.02 11.49
C SER A 145 -1.95 10.17 10.51
N LEU A 146 -2.09 11.11 9.56
CA LEU A 146 -1.05 11.45 8.60
C LEU A 146 -0.27 12.64 9.09
N ASN A 147 1.06 12.52 9.06
CA ASN A 147 1.95 13.65 9.15
C ASN A 147 2.71 13.78 7.82
N GLY A 148 2.41 14.83 7.06
CA GLY A 148 3.03 15.13 5.76
C GLY A 148 4.34 15.91 5.84
N GLY A 149 4.99 15.94 7.01
CA GLY A 149 6.13 16.80 7.33
C GLY A 149 5.76 17.94 8.30
N PHE A 150 6.69 18.87 8.51
CA PHE A 150 6.51 19.94 9.50
C PHE A 150 5.21 20.74 9.31
N GLY A 151 4.42 20.82 10.39
CA GLY A 151 3.18 21.59 10.43
C GLY A 151 2.06 21.07 9.53
N LYS A 152 2.17 19.85 8.99
CA LYS A 152 1.19 19.19 8.11
C LYS A 152 0.63 17.94 8.78
N ALA A 153 -0.36 18.10 9.67
CA ALA A 153 -1.04 16.99 10.33
C ALA A 153 -2.48 16.87 9.84
N TYR A 154 -2.93 15.65 9.53
CA TYR A 154 -4.26 15.35 9.02
C TYR A 154 -4.83 14.12 9.72
N LEU A 155 -6.15 14.08 9.86
CA LEU A 155 -6.90 12.94 10.35
C LEU A 155 -7.74 12.38 9.20
N LEU A 156 -7.55 11.12 8.87
CA LEU A 156 -8.27 10.43 7.80
C LEU A 156 -9.22 9.42 8.42
N ASP A 157 -10.39 9.26 7.83
CA ASP A 157 -11.30 8.17 8.18
C ASP A 157 -11.14 6.99 7.21
N ARG A 158 -11.97 5.95 7.38
CA ARG A 158 -11.91 4.77 6.51
C ARG A 158 -12.22 5.08 5.05
N ALA A 159 -13.16 5.97 4.77
CA ALA A 159 -13.59 6.29 3.40
C ALA A 159 -12.48 7.02 2.62
N ASP A 160 -11.59 7.72 3.31
CA ASP A 160 -10.37 8.30 2.73
C ASP A 160 -9.28 7.26 2.39
N LEU A 161 -9.35 6.06 2.98
CA LEU A 161 -8.26 5.07 2.95
C LEU A 161 -8.57 3.85 2.08
N ILE A 162 -9.85 3.51 1.95
CA ILE A 162 -10.32 2.28 1.30
C ILE A 162 -11.14 2.61 0.06
N THR A 163 -10.76 2.01 -1.05
CA THR A 163 -11.57 2.02 -2.27
C THR A 163 -12.71 1.02 -2.14
N GLU A 164 -13.94 1.50 -2.33
CA GLU A 164 -15.14 0.65 -2.30
C GLU A 164 -15.77 0.54 -3.71
N GLY A 165 -16.63 -0.47 -3.88
CA GLY A 165 -17.46 -0.64 -5.06
C GLY A 165 -17.01 -1.74 -6.03
N PRO A 166 -17.78 -1.96 -7.12
CA PRO A 166 -17.60 -3.11 -8.01
C PRO A 166 -16.23 -3.20 -8.67
N ILE A 167 -15.56 -2.06 -8.86
CA ILE A 167 -14.23 -1.99 -9.45
C ILE A 167 -13.20 -2.85 -8.72
N VAL A 168 -13.32 -2.99 -7.39
CA VAL A 168 -12.41 -3.81 -6.58
C VAL A 168 -12.52 -5.28 -6.97
N ASP A 169 -13.74 -5.79 -7.10
CA ASP A 169 -14.00 -7.18 -7.48
C ASP A 169 -13.68 -7.44 -8.96
N GLU A 170 -13.99 -6.49 -9.83
CA GLU A 170 -13.63 -6.58 -11.25
C GLU A 170 -12.11 -6.67 -11.44
N LEU A 171 -11.34 -5.81 -10.77
CA LEU A 171 -9.88 -5.87 -10.79
C LEU A 171 -9.37 -7.15 -10.11
N ALA A 172 -10.03 -7.63 -9.04
CA ALA A 172 -9.63 -8.87 -8.38
C ALA A 172 -9.63 -10.07 -9.32
N ALA A 173 -10.61 -10.12 -10.21
CA ALA A 173 -10.76 -11.19 -11.18
C ALA A 173 -9.69 -11.17 -12.29
N SER A 174 -9.21 -9.99 -12.70
CA SER A 174 -8.34 -9.87 -13.89
C SER A 174 -6.90 -9.41 -13.62
N GLU A 175 -6.62 -8.80 -12.46
CA GLU A 175 -5.33 -8.14 -12.16
C GLU A 175 -4.12 -9.03 -12.47
N GLN A 176 -4.12 -10.29 -12.00
CA GLN A 176 -2.94 -11.14 -12.14
C GLN A 176 -2.59 -11.39 -13.60
N SER A 177 -3.59 -11.69 -14.44
CA SER A 177 -3.36 -11.88 -15.87
C SER A 177 -2.80 -10.63 -16.54
N ALA A 178 -3.21 -9.44 -16.10
CA ALA A 178 -2.67 -8.18 -16.59
C ALA A 178 -1.21 -7.98 -16.14
N LEU A 179 -0.89 -8.27 -14.87
CA LEU A 179 0.48 -8.20 -14.36
C LEU A 179 1.41 -9.17 -15.10
N ASP A 180 0.98 -10.42 -15.28
CA ASP A 180 1.78 -11.44 -15.97
C ASP A 180 2.06 -11.03 -17.42
N HIS A 181 1.04 -10.56 -18.15
CA HIS A 181 1.22 -10.07 -19.52
C HIS A 181 2.17 -8.87 -19.59
N MET A 182 2.01 -7.88 -18.70
CA MET A 182 2.87 -6.70 -18.70
C MET A 182 4.33 -7.05 -18.37
N ASN A 183 4.55 -7.90 -17.36
CA ASN A 183 5.88 -8.30 -16.94
C ASN A 183 6.57 -9.26 -17.93
N ALA A 184 5.81 -10.02 -18.72
CA ALA A 184 6.37 -10.90 -19.75
C ALA A 184 6.68 -10.14 -21.06
N ASP A 185 5.76 -9.28 -21.50
CA ASP A 185 5.77 -8.78 -22.88
C ASP A 185 6.11 -7.29 -23.00
N HIS A 186 6.06 -6.51 -21.92
CA HIS A 186 6.09 -5.03 -21.96
C HIS A 186 7.04 -4.38 -20.95
N LEU A 187 8.19 -5.00 -20.67
CA LEU A 187 9.22 -4.44 -19.77
C LEU A 187 9.72 -3.05 -20.22
N ASP A 188 9.75 -2.78 -21.52
CA ASP A 188 10.08 -1.49 -22.09
C ASP A 188 9.05 -0.40 -21.74
N ALA A 189 7.76 -0.74 -21.74
CA ALA A 189 6.70 0.17 -21.29
C ALA A 189 6.77 0.39 -19.77
N ILE A 190 7.09 -0.65 -19.00
CA ILE A 190 7.25 -0.54 -17.53
C ILE A 190 8.39 0.42 -17.18
N ALA A 191 9.51 0.36 -17.89
CA ALA A 191 10.61 1.31 -17.72
C ALA A 191 10.16 2.75 -18.03
N VAL A 192 9.37 2.96 -19.09
CA VAL A 192 8.78 4.27 -19.39
C VAL A 192 7.92 4.78 -18.23
N TYR A 193 7.10 3.92 -17.62
CA TYR A 193 6.28 4.30 -16.46
C TYR A 193 7.16 4.77 -15.29
N ALA A 194 8.16 3.96 -14.93
CA ALA A 194 9.07 4.25 -13.83
C ALA A 194 9.83 5.58 -14.05
N HIS A 195 10.45 5.76 -15.21
CA HIS A 195 11.28 6.94 -15.49
C HIS A 195 10.47 8.21 -15.70
N HIS A 196 9.37 8.14 -16.46
CA HIS A 196 8.61 9.34 -16.83
C HIS A 196 7.67 9.80 -15.71
N PHE A 197 6.90 8.87 -15.14
CA PHE A 197 5.81 9.22 -14.21
C PHE A 197 6.23 9.16 -12.74
N ALA A 198 7.06 8.19 -12.36
CA ALA A 198 7.61 8.12 -11.00
C ALA A 198 8.92 8.89 -10.84
N ARG A 199 9.58 9.31 -11.94
CA ARG A 199 10.86 10.02 -11.94
C ARG A 199 11.95 9.26 -11.15
N VAL A 200 11.91 7.94 -11.23
CA VAL A 200 12.92 7.06 -10.62
C VAL A 200 13.90 6.57 -11.67
N GLU A 201 15.15 6.39 -11.26
CA GLU A 201 16.22 5.85 -12.10
C GLU A 201 16.38 4.34 -11.92
N GLY A 202 17.23 3.73 -12.75
CA GLY A 202 17.57 2.31 -12.69
C GLY A 202 16.69 1.41 -13.56
N ASP A 203 17.17 0.20 -13.83
CA ASP A 203 16.53 -0.76 -14.71
C ASP A 203 15.86 -1.91 -13.94
N GLY A 204 15.30 -2.89 -14.65
CA GLY A 204 14.77 -4.11 -14.04
C GLY A 204 13.44 -3.92 -13.29
N TRP A 205 12.69 -2.87 -13.65
CA TRP A 205 11.37 -2.62 -13.08
C TRP A 205 10.36 -3.68 -13.50
N THR A 206 9.58 -4.15 -12.53
CA THR A 206 8.41 -5.00 -12.74
C THR A 206 7.18 -4.39 -12.08
N MET A 207 6.01 -4.72 -12.60
CA MET A 207 4.73 -4.38 -11.99
C MET A 207 4.40 -5.38 -10.88
N THR A 208 3.95 -4.85 -9.74
CA THR A 208 3.63 -5.63 -8.53
C THR A 208 2.15 -5.59 -8.17
N GLY A 209 1.40 -4.64 -8.72
CA GLY A 209 -0.04 -4.51 -8.46
C GLY A 209 -0.69 -3.42 -9.30
N PHE A 210 -2.01 -3.57 -9.47
CA PHE A 210 -2.93 -2.55 -9.97
C PHE A 210 -4.05 -2.33 -8.95
N ASP A 211 -4.62 -1.13 -8.96
CA ASP A 211 -5.90 -0.85 -8.31
C ASP A 211 -6.65 0.23 -9.11
N ALA A 212 -7.75 0.75 -8.57
CA ALA A 212 -8.56 1.74 -9.28
C ALA A 212 -7.80 3.05 -9.58
N ASP A 213 -6.82 3.41 -8.76
CA ASP A 213 -6.13 4.71 -8.85
C ASP A 213 -4.80 4.63 -9.58
N GLY A 214 -4.21 3.44 -9.73
CA GLY A 214 -2.88 3.33 -10.31
C GLY A 214 -2.25 1.95 -10.32
N MET A 215 -0.91 1.99 -10.40
CA MET A 215 -0.03 0.82 -10.49
C MET A 215 1.17 0.97 -9.55
N ASP A 216 1.66 -0.17 -9.06
CA ASP A 216 2.83 -0.25 -8.18
C ASP A 216 3.97 -0.97 -8.89
N LEU A 217 5.17 -0.37 -8.91
CA LEU A 217 6.36 -0.96 -9.51
C LEU A 217 7.43 -1.27 -8.44
N ALA A 218 8.30 -2.22 -8.76
CA ALA A 218 9.48 -2.54 -7.96
C ALA A 218 10.69 -2.86 -8.85
N SER A 219 11.87 -2.45 -8.39
CA SER A 219 13.18 -2.92 -8.88
C SER A 219 14.06 -3.21 -7.67
N GLY A 220 14.26 -4.50 -7.39
CA GLY A 220 14.90 -4.96 -6.16
C GLY A 220 14.17 -4.45 -4.91
N ASP A 221 14.83 -3.59 -4.15
CA ASP A 221 14.31 -3.01 -2.92
C ASP A 221 13.64 -1.65 -3.12
N THR A 222 13.79 -1.07 -4.31
CA THR A 222 13.21 0.22 -4.70
C THR A 222 11.80 -0.01 -5.20
N VAL A 223 10.87 0.84 -4.77
CA VAL A 223 9.45 0.75 -5.13
C VAL A 223 8.91 2.13 -5.45
N CYS A 224 7.96 2.19 -6.38
CA CYS A 224 7.26 3.44 -6.66
C CYS A 224 5.78 3.19 -6.96
N ARG A 225 4.98 4.22 -6.65
CA ARG A 225 3.55 4.28 -6.94
C ARG A 225 3.33 5.23 -8.10
N ILE A 226 2.58 4.81 -9.11
CA ILE A 226 2.22 5.65 -10.24
C ILE A 226 0.70 5.71 -10.33
N TYR A 227 0.16 6.91 -10.34
CA TYR A 227 -1.28 7.12 -10.46
C TYR A 227 -1.70 7.26 -11.92
N PHE A 228 -2.87 6.74 -12.23
CA PHE A 228 -3.54 7.03 -13.49
C PHE A 228 -3.96 8.51 -13.55
N PRO A 229 -4.12 9.08 -14.76
CA PRO A 229 -4.63 10.45 -14.91
C PRO A 229 -6.00 10.65 -14.28
N GLN A 230 -6.83 9.61 -14.28
CA GLN A 230 -8.13 9.53 -13.61
C GLN A 230 -8.31 8.11 -13.07
N PRO A 231 -9.04 7.93 -11.94
CA PRO A 231 -9.38 6.61 -11.45
C PRO A 231 -10.16 5.79 -12.50
N LEU A 232 -9.89 4.49 -12.55
CA LEU A 232 -10.62 3.55 -13.39
C LEU A 232 -12.07 3.44 -12.92
N LYS A 233 -13.01 3.41 -13.86
CA LYS A 233 -14.42 3.18 -13.55
C LYS A 233 -14.77 1.69 -13.61
N THR A 234 -14.10 0.96 -14.51
CA THR A 234 -14.25 -0.49 -14.70
C THR A 234 -12.88 -1.11 -14.96
N ALA A 235 -12.73 -2.42 -14.75
CA ALA A 235 -11.46 -3.11 -15.03
C ALA A 235 -11.07 -3.07 -16.52
N ARG A 236 -12.04 -2.84 -17.43
CA ARG A 236 -11.79 -2.72 -18.87
C ARG A 236 -11.04 -1.45 -19.24
N ASP A 237 -11.09 -0.43 -18.39
CA ASP A 237 -10.41 0.85 -18.61
C ASP A 237 -8.89 0.75 -18.42
N LEU A 238 -8.41 -0.29 -17.72
CA LEU A 238 -6.99 -0.48 -17.40
C LEU A 238 -6.11 -0.48 -18.65
N ARG A 239 -6.42 -1.30 -19.64
CA ARG A 239 -5.59 -1.45 -20.84
C ARG A 239 -5.49 -0.15 -21.66
N PRO A 240 -6.60 0.53 -22.02
CA PRO A 240 -6.54 1.84 -22.68
C PRO A 240 -5.67 2.85 -21.93
N VAL A 241 -5.84 2.95 -20.60
CA VAL A 241 -5.05 3.88 -19.77
C VAL A 241 -3.56 3.58 -19.83
N LEU A 242 -3.16 2.31 -19.71
CA LEU A 242 -1.75 1.92 -19.82
C LEU A 242 -1.17 2.27 -21.20
N VAL A 243 -1.90 1.98 -22.29
CA VAL A 243 -1.46 2.31 -23.65
C VAL A 243 -1.26 3.82 -23.81
N ASP A 244 -2.19 4.63 -23.33
CA ASP A 244 -2.11 6.09 -23.45
C ASP A 244 -0.99 6.67 -22.59
N MET A 245 -0.79 6.15 -21.37
CA MET A 245 0.34 6.51 -20.53
C MET A 245 1.68 6.14 -21.18
N ALA A 246 1.79 4.96 -21.82
CA ALA A 246 3.03 4.56 -22.50
C ALA A 246 3.35 5.47 -23.69
N LYS A 247 2.34 5.86 -24.47
CA LYS A 247 2.49 6.83 -25.56
C LYS A 247 2.92 8.19 -25.04
N ALA A 248 2.27 8.70 -23.98
CA ALA A 248 2.60 9.98 -23.37
C ALA A 248 4.02 10.00 -22.82
N GLY A 249 4.45 8.93 -22.13
CA GLY A 249 5.80 8.83 -21.56
C GLY A 249 6.92 8.70 -22.60
N ARG A 250 6.60 8.21 -23.81
CA ARG A 250 7.53 8.12 -24.95
C ARG A 250 7.57 9.40 -25.79
N ALA A 251 6.59 10.29 -25.64
CA ALA A 251 6.58 11.55 -26.37
C ALA A 251 7.78 12.41 -25.94
N PRO A 252 8.49 13.07 -26.88
CA PRO A 252 9.56 13.98 -26.51
C PRO A 252 8.98 15.07 -25.61
N ALA A 253 9.69 15.38 -24.51
CA ALA A 253 9.30 16.45 -23.61
C ALA A 253 9.10 17.71 -24.44
N THR A 254 7.87 18.22 -24.50
CA THR A 254 7.57 19.46 -25.20
C THR A 254 8.33 20.55 -24.46
N GLN A 255 9.39 21.07 -25.07
CA GLN A 255 10.12 22.21 -24.55
C GLN A 255 9.14 23.38 -24.49
N GLY A 256 8.78 23.78 -23.28
CA GLY A 256 8.04 25.00 -22.97
C GLY A 256 8.89 25.85 -22.04
#